data_AF-A0A2K3Q718-F1
#
_entry.id   AF-A0A2K3Q718-F1
#
_cell.length_a   1.000
_cell.length_b   1.000
_cell.length_c   1.000
_cell.angle_alpha   90.00
_cell.angle_beta   90.00
_cell.angle_gamma   90.00
#
_symmetry.space_group_name_H-M   'P 1'
#
loop_
_entity.id
_entity.type
_entity.pdbx_description
1 polymer ?
#
loop_
_entity_poly.entity_id
_entity_poly.type
_entity_poly.pdbx_seq_one_letter_code
_entity_poly.pdbx_strand_id
1 'polypeptide(L)'
;MASRGVGCLNEAMAALRVSACKAIRQPHRGRRRSIADLEPQPAGLGRTFARSMATEAPARDDAPSAAGAQSILQSWNPVSTVPLTIHRFPSLEPAALERWPVQHLYLPLRRDLLHHAVVFEGDGTRQGTASSKTRFNVHGSHRKIRPQKGTGRARLGTRQSPVLRGGGKAFGPHPRDFASRLNRKVYDKAWRTALSYRYRRGELLVCEDGMDLALPRDFELLADRYLKDGLREAYLQKYAAGVLRALGLGRADGRTLFVTADRRDRLYEAMEQLPWEGRALALDDVDVKDLLETGRVVMERSVLKEMIEQHQSDLVSRVAVGGFARGGRPTGDESLAS
;
A
#
# COMPACT_ATOMS: atom_id res chain seq x y z
N MET A 1 -37.08 -31.16 -1.05
CA MET A 1 -37.10 -30.65 0.34
C MET A 1 -35.79 -29.90 0.57
N ALA A 2 -35.71 -28.62 0.18
CA ALA A 2 -36.14 -27.44 0.93
C ALA A 2 -35.14 -27.03 2.04
N SER A 3 -34.27 -26.09 1.66
CA SER A 3 -33.75 -24.93 2.42
C SER A 3 -33.99 -24.82 3.93
N ARG A 4 -32.91 -24.61 4.70
CA ARG A 4 -32.77 -23.63 5.82
C ARG A 4 -31.26 -23.38 6.02
N GLY A 5 -30.72 -22.19 6.22
CA GLY A 5 -31.26 -20.83 6.32
C GLY A 5 -30.06 -19.92 6.65
N VAL A 6 -29.81 -18.93 5.80
CA VAL A 6 -28.84 -17.85 6.02
C VAL A 6 -29.50 -16.86 6.98
N GLY A 7 -29.07 -16.86 8.22
CA GLY A 7 -29.61 -15.98 9.26
C GLY A 7 -28.52 -15.51 10.20
N CYS A 8 -27.66 -14.60 9.74
CA CYS A 8 -26.83 -13.82 10.66
C CYS A 8 -26.26 -12.50 10.10
N LEU A 9 -26.53 -12.13 8.84
CA LEU A 9 -25.95 -10.92 8.24
C LEU A 9 -26.87 -9.70 8.24
N ASN A 10 -28.18 -9.87 8.41
CA ASN A 10 -29.13 -8.75 8.36
C ASN A 10 -29.35 -8.04 9.72
N GLU A 11 -29.03 -8.67 10.86
CA GLU A 11 -29.17 -8.04 12.18
C GLU A 11 -28.01 -7.11 12.53
N ALA A 12 -26.80 -7.35 12.01
CA ALA A 12 -25.64 -6.50 12.27
C ALA A 12 -25.70 -5.13 11.55
N MET A 13 -26.53 -5.00 10.51
CA MET A 13 -26.64 -3.78 9.69
C MET A 13 -27.69 -2.78 10.19
N ALA A 14 -28.42 -3.09 11.27
CA ALA A 14 -29.47 -2.22 11.81
C ALA A 14 -28.93 -1.08 12.72
N ALA A 15 -27.68 -1.14 13.17
CA ALA A 15 -27.14 -0.23 14.19
C ALA A 15 -26.50 1.08 13.66
N LEU A 16 -26.52 1.34 12.35
CA LEU A 16 -25.78 2.49 11.76
C LEU A 16 -26.66 3.52 11.00
N ARG A 17 -27.96 3.54 11.24
CA ARG A 17 -28.84 4.60 10.70
C ARG A 17 -28.85 5.83 11.61
N VAL A 18 -28.01 6.82 11.29
CA VAL A 18 -28.23 8.22 11.67
C VAL A 18 -28.27 9.10 10.42
N SER A 19 -29.50 9.54 10.13
CA SER A 19 -29.96 10.79 9.51
C SER A 19 -29.31 11.34 8.24
N ALA A 20 -30.10 11.31 7.16
CA ALA A 20 -29.89 12.04 5.91
C ALA A 20 -30.71 13.35 5.90
N CYS A 21 -30.05 14.49 5.72
CA CYS A 21 -30.69 15.76 5.39
C CYS A 21 -30.80 15.95 3.87
N LYS A 22 -31.99 15.62 3.37
CA LYS A 22 -32.76 16.21 2.26
C LYS A 22 -32.04 17.16 1.27
N ALA A 23 -31.75 16.64 0.08
CA ALA A 23 -31.50 17.44 -1.13
C ALA A 23 -32.83 17.79 -1.83
N ILE A 24 -33.01 19.07 -2.17
CA ILE A 24 -34.13 19.59 -2.95
C ILE A 24 -33.82 19.38 -4.44
N ARG A 25 -34.69 18.61 -5.12
CA ARG A 25 -34.74 18.48 -6.59
C ARG A 25 -35.52 19.66 -7.18
N GLN A 26 -35.02 20.25 -8.26
CA GLN A 26 -35.84 20.97 -9.23
C GLN A 26 -35.72 20.29 -10.61
N PRO A 27 -36.80 20.22 -11.41
CA PRO A 27 -36.78 19.52 -12.68
C PRO A 27 -36.76 20.44 -13.92
N HIS A 28 -36.13 19.87 -14.96
CA HIS A 28 -36.55 19.85 -16.36
C HIS A 28 -36.24 20.96 -17.39
N ARG A 29 -35.68 20.41 -18.49
CA ARG A 29 -35.95 20.65 -19.92
C ARG A 29 -35.21 21.79 -20.62
N GLY A 30 -34.41 21.39 -21.60
CA GLY A 30 -33.72 22.30 -22.50
C GLY A 30 -34.50 22.63 -23.77
N ARG A 31 -33.95 23.61 -24.51
CA ARG A 31 -33.99 23.68 -25.97
C ARG A 31 -32.92 24.67 -26.43
N ARG A 32 -32.10 24.25 -27.39
CA ARG A 32 -31.21 25.11 -28.19
C ARG A 32 -32.05 26.05 -29.07
N ARG A 33 -31.56 27.27 -29.30
CA ARG A 33 -31.59 27.99 -30.59
C ARG A 33 -30.64 29.19 -30.55
N SER A 34 -30.14 29.51 -31.73
CA SER A 34 -29.00 30.35 -32.10
C SER A 34 -29.39 31.76 -32.54
N ILE A 35 -28.42 32.68 -32.40
CA ILE A 35 -28.02 33.79 -33.31
C ILE A 35 -29.14 34.63 -33.97
N ALA A 36 -29.17 35.93 -33.64
CA ALA A 36 -29.10 37.08 -34.58
C ALA A 36 -29.79 38.34 -34.01
N ASP A 37 -29.02 39.44 -34.01
CA ASP A 37 -29.39 40.81 -34.41
C ASP A 37 -30.20 41.77 -33.50
N LEU A 38 -29.63 43.00 -33.45
CA LEU A 38 -30.24 44.34 -33.39
C LEU A 38 -30.07 45.18 -32.10
N GLU A 39 -29.07 46.07 -32.15
CA GLU A 39 -29.10 47.43 -31.56
C GLU A 39 -30.17 48.31 -32.25
N PRO A 40 -30.68 49.39 -31.59
CA PRO A 40 -30.08 50.73 -31.79
C PRO A 40 -30.11 51.68 -30.55
N GLN A 41 -29.17 52.64 -30.51
CA GLN A 41 -29.23 53.92 -29.74
C GLN A 41 -29.98 55.02 -30.56
N PRO A 42 -30.17 56.34 -30.20
CA PRO A 42 -29.57 57.14 -29.10
C PRO A 42 -30.41 58.31 -28.45
N ALA A 43 -29.81 58.90 -27.40
CA ALA A 43 -29.76 60.31 -26.95
C ALA A 43 -31.02 61.17 -26.61
N GLY A 44 -30.93 61.90 -25.48
CA GLY A 44 -31.76 63.07 -25.16
C GLY A 44 -31.33 63.78 -23.86
N LEU A 45 -30.95 65.06 -23.99
CA LEU A 45 -30.36 65.96 -22.97
C LEU A 45 -31.39 66.56 -22.00
N GLY A 46 -30.94 66.86 -20.77
CA GLY A 46 -31.65 67.76 -19.84
C GLY A 46 -30.82 68.11 -18.61
N ARG A 47 -30.16 69.27 -18.63
CA ARG A 47 -29.49 69.89 -17.47
C ARG A 47 -30.51 70.73 -16.69
N THR A 48 -30.55 70.55 -15.37
CA THR A 48 -31.04 71.58 -14.43
C THR A 48 -30.07 71.70 -13.27
N PHE A 49 -29.51 72.90 -13.11
CA PHE A 49 -28.74 73.34 -11.95
C PHE A 49 -29.69 73.62 -10.79
N ALA A 50 -29.43 73.06 -9.61
CA ALA A 50 -29.92 73.58 -8.34
C ALA A 50 -28.79 73.51 -7.30
N ARG A 51 -28.62 74.60 -6.56
CA ARG A 51 -27.50 74.88 -5.66
C ARG A 51 -27.61 74.15 -4.33
N SER A 52 -26.42 73.93 -3.77
CA SER A 52 -26.03 73.38 -2.47
C SER A 52 -26.67 74.06 -1.26
N MET A 53 -27.18 73.26 -0.31
CA MET A 53 -27.17 73.54 1.14
C MET A 53 -27.40 72.21 1.88
N ALA A 54 -26.33 71.48 2.23
CA ALA A 54 -26.39 70.45 3.25
C ALA A 54 -24.98 70.26 3.84
N THR A 55 -24.87 70.54 5.13
CA THR A 55 -23.70 70.38 5.99
C THR A 55 -23.21 68.93 5.99
N GLU A 56 -21.94 68.70 5.64
CA GLU A 56 -21.27 67.41 5.79
C GLU A 56 -21.01 67.13 7.28
N ALA A 57 -21.59 66.04 7.80
CA ALA A 57 -21.16 65.44 9.04
C ALA A 57 -20.02 64.46 8.72
N PRO A 58 -18.86 64.49 9.42
CA PRO A 58 -17.82 63.51 9.19
C PRO A 58 -18.32 62.12 9.61
N ALA A 59 -18.41 61.20 8.65
CA ALA A 59 -18.60 59.79 8.95
C ALA A 59 -17.40 59.33 9.78
N ARG A 60 -17.66 58.67 10.92
CA ARG A 60 -16.61 57.99 11.67
C ARG A 60 -16.09 56.84 10.83
N ASP A 61 -14.81 56.92 10.45
CA ASP A 61 -14.05 55.79 9.90
C ASP A 61 -13.77 54.76 11.01
N ASP A 62 -14.82 54.19 11.59
CA ASP A 62 -14.73 52.98 12.41
C ASP A 62 -14.93 51.76 11.51
N ALA A 63 -14.11 51.66 10.46
CA ALA A 63 -13.95 50.38 9.78
C ALA A 63 -13.13 49.48 10.72
N PRO A 64 -13.63 48.31 11.17
CA PRO A 64 -12.80 47.38 11.88
C PRO A 64 -11.65 47.02 10.93
N SER A 65 -10.43 47.41 11.33
CA SER A 65 -9.22 47.10 10.57
C SER A 65 -9.24 45.63 10.18
N ALA A 66 -9.05 45.35 8.89
CA ALA A 66 -8.94 44.01 8.32
C ALA A 66 -7.81 43.17 8.97
N ALA A 67 -7.05 43.73 9.91
CA ALA A 67 -6.14 43.02 10.80
C ALA A 67 -6.82 41.95 11.67
N GLY A 68 -8.09 42.13 12.06
CA GLY A 68 -8.81 41.17 12.92
C GLY A 68 -9.17 39.85 12.22
N ALA A 69 -9.41 39.88 10.91
CA ALA A 69 -9.71 38.68 10.13
C ALA A 69 -8.44 37.88 9.75
N GLN A 70 -7.28 38.53 9.76
CA GLN A 70 -5.99 37.88 9.47
C GLN A 70 -5.45 37.08 10.67
N SER A 71 -5.84 37.41 11.91
CA SER A 71 -5.35 36.72 13.12
C SER A 71 -5.93 35.31 13.29
N ILE A 72 -7.18 35.08 12.86
CA ILE A 72 -7.83 33.76 12.92
C ILE A 72 -7.25 32.82 11.85
N LEU A 73 -6.89 33.33 10.68
CA LEU A 73 -6.21 32.58 9.63
C LEU A 73 -4.73 32.28 9.94
N GLN A 74 -4.17 32.91 10.98
CA GLN A 74 -2.74 32.85 11.33
C GLN A 74 -2.32 31.66 12.20
N SER A 75 -3.23 30.77 12.62
CA SER A 75 -2.90 29.75 13.63
C SER A 75 -3.01 28.28 13.20
N TRP A 76 -3.45 27.98 11.96
CA TRP A 76 -3.47 26.60 11.48
C TRP A 76 -2.18 26.24 10.74
N ASN A 77 -1.13 25.92 11.49
CA ASN A 77 0.09 25.31 10.96
C ASN A 77 -0.03 23.78 11.10
N PRO A 78 -0.46 23.03 10.06
CA PRO A 78 -0.56 21.59 10.16
C PRO A 78 0.84 21.01 10.37
N VAL A 79 0.95 20.07 11.32
CA VAL A 79 2.18 19.32 11.55
C VAL A 79 2.67 18.74 10.22
N SER A 80 3.82 19.17 9.75
CA SER A 80 4.37 18.81 8.45
C SER A 80 5.29 17.59 8.54
N THR A 81 5.87 17.36 9.72
CA THR A 81 6.86 16.32 10.02
C THR A 81 6.51 15.52 11.28
N VAL A 82 7.07 14.33 11.39
CA VAL A 82 6.81 13.33 12.42
C VAL A 82 8.15 12.79 12.92
N PRO A 83 8.35 12.66 14.24
CA PRO A 83 9.60 12.17 14.80
C PRO A 83 9.76 10.65 14.59
N LEU A 84 10.96 10.21 14.25
CA LEU A 84 11.34 8.81 14.11
C LEU A 84 12.61 8.56 14.93
N THR A 85 12.54 7.62 15.87
CA THR A 85 13.71 7.25 16.69
C THR A 85 14.54 6.21 15.96
N ILE A 86 15.84 6.45 15.87
CA ILE A 86 16.81 5.47 15.38
C ILE A 86 17.37 4.73 16.58
N HIS A 87 17.39 3.41 16.51
CA HIS A 87 17.86 2.51 17.56
C HIS A 87 19.22 1.88 17.19
N ARG A 88 19.98 1.44 18.19
CA ARG A 88 21.16 0.59 17.98
C ARG A 88 20.79 -0.87 18.06
N PHE A 89 21.08 -1.65 17.03
CA PHE A 89 20.96 -3.10 17.09
C PHE A 89 22.29 -3.70 17.58
N PRO A 90 22.29 -4.65 18.54
CA PRO A 90 21.18 -5.44 19.06
C PRO A 90 20.44 -4.91 20.30
N SER A 91 20.92 -3.88 21.01
CA SER A 91 20.34 -3.47 22.32
C SER A 91 18.99 -2.72 22.23
N LEU A 92 18.64 -2.21 21.05
CA LEU A 92 17.51 -1.32 20.76
C LEU A 92 17.51 0.01 21.55
N GLU A 93 18.69 0.47 21.99
CA GLU A 93 18.83 1.77 22.64
C GLU A 93 18.62 2.92 21.64
N PRO A 94 17.91 3.99 22.01
CA PRO A 94 17.69 5.14 21.13
C PRO A 94 18.99 5.91 20.93
N ALA A 95 19.42 6.06 19.69
CA ALA A 95 20.68 6.72 19.33
C ALA A 95 20.48 8.11 18.70
N ALA A 96 19.44 8.29 17.89
CA ALA A 96 19.17 9.56 17.24
C ALA A 96 17.66 9.76 17.02
N LEU A 97 17.25 11.01 16.83
CA LEU A 97 15.88 11.38 16.50
C LEU A 97 15.86 12.13 15.16
N GLU A 98 15.19 11.55 14.17
CA GLU A 98 14.99 12.15 12.86
C GLU A 98 13.58 12.70 12.69
N ARG A 99 13.41 13.71 11.84
CA ARG A 99 12.11 14.28 11.48
C ARG A 99 11.74 13.93 10.04
N TRP A 100 10.63 13.23 9.88
CA TRP A 100 10.15 12.72 8.58
C TRP A 100 8.86 13.39 8.14
N PRO A 101 8.67 13.75 6.86
CA PRO A 101 7.40 14.32 6.42
C PRO A 101 6.20 13.38 6.64
N VAL A 102 5.06 13.94 7.06
CA VAL A 102 3.79 13.20 7.29
C VAL A 102 3.36 12.37 6.07
N GLN A 103 3.71 12.83 4.87
CA GLN A 103 3.39 12.17 3.60
C GLN A 103 4.12 10.83 3.39
N HIS A 104 5.15 10.52 4.19
CA HIS A 104 5.89 9.26 4.08
C HIS A 104 5.49 8.26 5.18
N LEU A 105 5.48 8.68 6.45
CA LEU A 105 5.30 7.78 7.60
C LEU A 105 3.99 7.98 8.38
N TYR A 106 3.15 8.94 7.99
CA TYR A 106 1.92 9.22 8.73
C TYR A 106 0.71 9.47 7.80
N LEU A 107 0.60 8.67 6.75
CA LEU A 107 -0.55 8.68 5.85
C LEU A 107 -1.80 8.08 6.51
N PRO A 108 -3.01 8.53 6.12
CA PRO A 108 -4.24 7.89 6.54
C PRO A 108 -4.32 6.46 6.02
N LEU A 109 -4.79 5.54 6.86
CA LEU A 109 -4.91 4.13 6.49
C LEU A 109 -5.94 3.95 5.38
N ARG A 110 -5.49 3.50 4.21
CA ARG A 110 -6.32 3.20 3.04
C ARG A 110 -6.26 1.72 2.69
N ARG A 111 -7.23 0.97 3.22
CA ARG A 111 -7.32 -0.50 3.05
C ARG A 111 -7.53 -0.91 1.60
N ASP A 112 -8.21 -0.08 0.81
CA ASP A 112 -8.43 -0.26 -0.62
C ASP A 112 -7.12 -0.30 -1.40
N LEU A 113 -6.20 0.64 -1.15
CA LEU A 113 -4.90 0.68 -1.82
C LEU A 113 -4.01 -0.50 -1.41
N LEU A 114 -3.99 -0.82 -0.11
CA LEU A 114 -3.23 -1.96 0.40
C LEU A 114 -3.74 -3.28 -0.19
N HIS A 115 -5.06 -3.47 -0.26
CA HIS A 115 -5.66 -4.64 -0.89
C HIS A 115 -5.25 -4.77 -2.36
N HIS A 116 -5.31 -3.68 -3.13
CA HIS A 116 -4.91 -3.71 -4.53
C HIS A 116 -3.43 -4.06 -4.72
N ALA A 117 -2.53 -3.54 -3.89
CA ALA A 117 -1.11 -3.87 -3.94
C ALA A 117 -0.85 -5.34 -3.63
N VAL A 118 -1.42 -5.87 -2.54
CA VAL A 118 -1.22 -7.26 -2.12
C VAL A 118 -1.80 -8.26 -3.14
N VAL A 119 -2.97 -7.95 -3.73
CA VAL A 119 -3.55 -8.78 -4.79
C VAL A 119 -2.68 -8.74 -6.06
N PHE A 120 -2.17 -7.56 -6.42
CA PHE A 120 -1.26 -7.40 -7.56
C PHE A 120 0.03 -8.22 -7.38
N GLU A 121 0.65 -8.16 -6.20
CA GLU A 121 1.81 -8.98 -5.85
C GLU A 121 1.48 -10.48 -5.95
N GLY A 122 0.38 -10.92 -5.33
CA GLY A 122 -0.05 -12.32 -5.34
C GLY A 122 -0.37 -12.87 -6.74
N ASP A 123 -0.91 -12.04 -7.62
CA ASP A 123 -1.14 -12.37 -9.03
C ASP A 123 0.20 -12.54 -9.78
N GLY A 124 1.20 -11.72 -9.46
CA GLY A 124 2.55 -11.76 -10.05
C GLY A 124 3.39 -12.95 -9.58
N THR A 125 3.29 -13.36 -8.31
CA THR A 125 4.03 -14.53 -7.78
C THR A 125 3.49 -15.87 -8.32
N ARG A 126 2.30 -15.88 -8.93
CA ARG A 126 1.62 -17.12 -9.32
C ARG A 126 2.26 -17.75 -10.57
N GLN A 127 2.76 -18.98 -10.43
CA GLN A 127 3.41 -19.72 -11.54
C GLN A 127 2.50 -20.07 -12.73
N GLY A 128 1.20 -20.27 -12.51
CA GLY A 128 0.24 -20.50 -13.59
C GLY A 128 0.43 -21.76 -14.45
N THR A 129 1.07 -22.82 -13.93
CA THR A 129 1.45 -24.04 -14.70
C THR A 129 0.35 -25.10 -14.85
N ALA A 130 -0.85 -24.86 -14.30
CA ALA A 130 -1.94 -25.83 -14.35
C ALA A 130 -2.37 -26.12 -15.80
N SER A 131 -2.27 -27.38 -16.21
CA SER A 131 -2.61 -27.81 -17.57
C SER A 131 -3.55 -29.01 -17.56
N SER A 132 -4.55 -28.99 -18.43
CA SER A 132 -5.48 -30.07 -18.67
C SER A 132 -5.52 -30.41 -20.15
N LYS A 133 -5.77 -31.68 -20.48
CA LYS A 133 -5.94 -32.09 -21.88
C LYS A 133 -7.36 -31.79 -22.32
N THR A 134 -7.50 -31.01 -23.38
CA THR A 134 -8.77 -30.89 -24.12
C THR A 134 -9.02 -32.17 -24.91
N ARG A 135 -10.23 -32.33 -25.47
CA ARG A 135 -10.56 -33.49 -26.31
C ARG A 135 -9.60 -33.70 -27.50
N PHE A 136 -8.91 -32.66 -27.93
CA PHE A 136 -7.95 -32.70 -29.04
C PHE A 136 -6.56 -33.18 -28.60
N ASN A 137 -6.23 -32.99 -27.32
CA ASN A 137 -4.92 -33.33 -26.75
C ASN A 137 -4.93 -34.71 -26.07
N VAL A 138 -6.11 -35.32 -25.87
CA VAL A 138 -6.24 -36.67 -25.30
C VAL A 138 -5.88 -37.71 -26.34
N HIS A 139 -4.99 -38.63 -25.97
CA HIS A 139 -4.54 -39.71 -26.84
C HIS A 139 -5.70 -40.66 -27.22
N GLY A 140 -5.82 -40.95 -28.52
CA GLY A 140 -6.78 -41.92 -29.06
C GLY A 140 -7.18 -41.62 -30.50
N SER A 141 -7.94 -42.53 -31.11
CA SER A 141 -8.48 -42.35 -32.47
C SER A 141 -9.60 -41.31 -32.51
N HIS A 142 -9.62 -40.48 -33.55
CA HIS A 142 -10.71 -39.55 -33.86
C HIS A 142 -11.84 -40.23 -34.67
N ARG A 143 -11.78 -41.56 -34.87
CA ARG A 143 -12.85 -42.33 -35.49
C ARG A 143 -14.11 -42.25 -34.65
N LYS A 144 -15.25 -42.12 -35.34
CA LYS A 144 -16.57 -42.19 -34.73
C LYS A 144 -16.80 -43.55 -34.08
N ILE A 145 -17.21 -43.59 -32.82
CA ILE A 145 -17.36 -44.83 -32.04
C ILE A 145 -18.46 -45.73 -32.61
N ARG A 146 -19.57 -45.15 -33.08
CA ARG A 146 -20.69 -45.90 -33.65
C ARG A 146 -21.40 -45.16 -34.78
N PRO A 147 -22.13 -45.86 -35.67
CA PRO A 147 -22.91 -45.24 -36.74
C PRO A 147 -23.90 -44.19 -36.24
N GLN A 148 -24.31 -43.26 -37.12
CA GLN A 148 -25.18 -42.14 -36.77
C GLN A 148 -26.59 -42.58 -36.31
N LYS A 149 -27.07 -43.71 -36.81
CA LYS A 149 -28.40 -44.30 -36.57
C LYS A 149 -28.30 -45.83 -36.56
N GLY A 150 -29.37 -46.53 -36.18
CA GLY A 150 -29.45 -48.00 -36.25
C GLY A 150 -28.88 -48.76 -35.04
N THR A 151 -28.46 -48.08 -33.97
CA THR A 151 -27.82 -48.71 -32.79
C THR A 151 -28.66 -48.74 -31.52
N GLY A 152 -29.86 -48.15 -31.52
CA GLY A 152 -30.75 -48.10 -30.34
C GLY A 152 -30.20 -47.32 -29.13
N ARG A 153 -29.09 -46.59 -29.28
CA ARG A 153 -28.40 -45.86 -28.21
C ARG A 153 -28.15 -44.41 -28.60
N ALA A 154 -27.81 -43.54 -27.63
CA ALA A 154 -27.55 -42.12 -27.86
C ALA A 154 -26.50 -41.86 -28.96
N ARG A 155 -26.50 -40.72 -29.64
CA ARG A 155 -25.46 -40.45 -30.66
C ARG A 155 -24.10 -40.25 -30.01
N LEU A 156 -23.04 -40.81 -30.60
CA LEU A 156 -21.68 -40.71 -30.07
C LEU A 156 -20.69 -40.38 -31.19
N GLY A 157 -19.84 -39.39 -30.92
CA GLY A 157 -18.77 -38.95 -31.81
C GLY A 157 -17.46 -39.69 -31.51
N THR A 158 -16.43 -38.92 -31.17
CA THR A 158 -15.10 -39.41 -30.82
C THR A 158 -14.99 -39.84 -29.35
N ARG A 159 -14.01 -40.69 -29.02
CA ARG A 159 -13.81 -41.21 -27.65
C ARG A 159 -13.33 -40.17 -26.65
N GLN A 160 -12.65 -39.14 -27.13
CA GLN A 160 -12.08 -38.06 -26.32
C GLN A 160 -13.12 -37.03 -25.86
N SER A 161 -14.41 -37.22 -26.18
CA SER A 161 -15.48 -36.31 -25.78
C SER A 161 -15.52 -36.12 -24.26
N PRO A 162 -15.65 -34.89 -23.73
CA PRO A 162 -15.74 -34.61 -22.30
C PRO A 162 -16.89 -35.34 -21.59
N VAL A 163 -17.94 -35.71 -22.34
CA VAL A 163 -19.11 -36.45 -21.82
C VAL A 163 -18.76 -37.92 -21.50
N LEU A 164 -17.69 -38.44 -22.11
CA LEU A 164 -17.25 -39.81 -21.94
C LEU A 164 -16.17 -39.92 -20.85
N ARG A 165 -16.13 -41.07 -20.18
CA ARG A 165 -15.03 -41.41 -19.27
C ARG A 165 -13.71 -41.50 -20.05
N GLY A 166 -12.66 -40.90 -19.51
CA GLY A 166 -11.36 -40.79 -20.17
C GLY A 166 -11.33 -39.78 -21.33
N GLY A 167 -12.38 -38.97 -21.49
CA GLY A 167 -12.39 -37.82 -22.39
C GLY A 167 -11.63 -36.62 -21.83
N GLY A 168 -11.32 -35.65 -22.69
CA GLY A 168 -10.64 -34.42 -22.28
C GLY A 168 -11.59 -33.43 -21.60
N LYS A 169 -11.07 -32.54 -20.75
CA LYS A 169 -11.88 -31.50 -20.09
C LYS A 169 -12.17 -30.36 -21.05
N ALA A 170 -13.42 -29.89 -21.13
CA ALA A 170 -13.83 -28.86 -22.10
C ALA A 170 -13.23 -27.48 -21.77
N PHE A 171 -13.50 -26.96 -20.57
CA PHE A 171 -12.94 -25.72 -20.05
C PHE A 171 -11.98 -26.05 -18.90
N GLY A 172 -10.94 -26.81 -19.22
CA GLY A 172 -9.86 -27.13 -18.28
C GLY A 172 -8.90 -25.95 -18.12
N PRO A 173 -8.13 -25.89 -17.01
CA PRO A 173 -7.03 -24.95 -16.91
C PRO A 173 -5.97 -25.25 -17.98
N HIS A 174 -5.38 -24.19 -18.50
CA HIS A 174 -4.20 -24.23 -19.35
C HIS A 174 -3.15 -23.27 -18.78
N PRO A 175 -1.85 -23.51 -19.03
CA PRO A 175 -0.81 -22.61 -18.60
C PRO A 175 -1.10 -21.21 -19.13
N ARG A 176 -1.17 -20.24 -18.22
CA ARG A 176 -1.50 -18.85 -18.55
C ARG A 176 -0.83 -17.90 -17.58
N ASP A 177 -0.60 -16.69 -18.05
CA ASP A 177 -0.18 -15.59 -17.21
C ASP A 177 -1.36 -15.10 -16.35
N PHE A 178 -1.09 -14.86 -15.07
CA PHE A 178 -2.04 -14.34 -14.09
C PHE A 178 -1.73 -12.91 -13.67
N ALA A 179 -0.60 -12.34 -14.08
CA ALA A 179 -0.18 -11.02 -13.67
C ALA A 179 -1.24 -9.96 -14.02
N SER A 180 -1.69 -9.23 -13.00
CA SER A 180 -2.53 -8.06 -13.15
C SER A 180 -1.67 -6.79 -13.30
N ARG A 181 -2.26 -5.67 -13.73
CA ARG A 181 -1.55 -4.39 -13.88
C ARG A 181 -2.01 -3.41 -12.81
N LEU A 182 -1.06 -2.72 -12.18
CA LEU A 182 -1.32 -1.66 -11.22
C LEU A 182 -0.53 -0.40 -11.59
N ASN A 183 -1.15 0.77 -11.42
CA ASN A 183 -0.45 2.04 -11.66
C ASN A 183 0.68 2.22 -10.65
N ARG A 184 1.89 2.58 -11.11
CA ARG A 184 3.05 2.80 -10.23
C ARG A 184 2.75 3.73 -9.06
N LYS A 185 2.09 4.86 -9.30
CA LYS A 185 1.70 5.83 -8.25
C LYS A 185 0.76 5.22 -7.19
N VAL A 186 -0.06 4.26 -7.58
CA VAL A 186 -0.97 3.55 -6.65
C VAL A 186 -0.18 2.57 -5.79
N TYR A 187 0.75 1.84 -6.40
CA TYR A 187 1.65 0.91 -5.71
C TYR A 187 2.57 1.63 -4.71
N ASP A 188 3.25 2.69 -5.14
CA ASP A 188 4.11 3.55 -4.30
C ASP A 188 3.36 4.17 -3.11
N LYS A 189 2.07 4.49 -3.31
CA LYS A 189 1.22 4.97 -2.22
C LYS A 189 0.81 3.87 -1.26
N ALA A 190 0.61 2.64 -1.75
CA ALA A 190 0.34 1.49 -0.89
C ALA A 190 1.55 1.17 0.01
N TRP A 191 2.76 1.20 -0.54
CA TRP A 191 4.02 1.07 0.22
C TRP A 191 4.11 2.04 1.40
N ARG A 192 4.00 3.34 1.14
CA ARG A 192 4.03 4.36 2.21
C ARG A 192 2.85 4.24 3.17
N THR A 193 1.68 3.79 2.71
CA THR A 193 0.53 3.53 3.59
C THR A 193 0.79 2.35 4.52
N ALA A 194 1.48 1.30 4.05
CA ALA A 194 1.88 0.14 4.87
C ALA A 194 2.92 0.54 5.92
N LEU A 195 3.96 1.29 5.53
CA LEU A 195 4.94 1.85 6.47
C LEU A 195 4.27 2.76 7.50
N SER A 196 3.36 3.64 7.07
CA SER A 196 2.61 4.52 7.96
C SER A 196 1.74 3.74 8.95
N TYR A 197 1.16 2.62 8.51
CA TYR A 197 0.39 1.74 9.38
C TYR A 197 1.26 1.13 10.48
N ARG A 198 2.46 0.65 10.14
CA ARG A 198 3.43 0.10 11.13
C ARG A 198 3.96 1.17 12.07
N TYR A 199 4.32 2.33 11.54
CA TYR A 199 4.77 3.47 12.33
C TYR A 199 3.73 3.88 13.37
N ARG A 200 2.45 4.04 12.97
CA ARG A 200 1.35 4.42 13.87
C ARG A 200 1.08 3.42 14.99
N ARG A 201 1.48 2.16 14.81
CA ARG A 201 1.31 1.08 15.79
C ARG A 201 2.56 0.87 16.66
N GLY A 202 3.65 1.59 16.40
CA GLY A 202 4.94 1.34 17.07
C GLY A 202 5.56 0.00 16.68
N GLU A 203 5.18 -0.54 15.52
CA GLU A 203 5.66 -1.84 15.00
C GLU A 203 6.81 -1.66 14.01
N LEU A 204 7.09 -0.43 13.58
CA LEU A 204 8.23 -0.06 12.75
C LEU A 204 9.38 0.37 13.66
N LEU A 205 10.45 -0.42 13.71
CA LEU A 205 11.70 -0.09 14.40
C LEU A 205 12.77 0.21 13.36
N VAL A 206 13.44 1.34 13.51
CA VAL A 206 14.50 1.77 12.60
C VAL A 206 15.81 1.73 13.35
N CYS A 207 16.79 1.03 12.80
CA CYS A 207 18.10 0.84 13.40
C CYS A 207 19.16 1.63 12.65
N GLU A 208 20.30 1.88 13.30
CA GLU A 208 21.52 2.34 12.64
C GLU A 208 21.93 1.38 11.51
N ASP A 209 22.67 1.93 10.54
CA ASP A 209 23.20 1.16 9.42
C ASP A 209 24.23 0.13 9.91
N GLY A 210 24.27 -1.06 9.31
CA GLY A 210 25.12 -2.15 9.79
C GLY A 210 24.44 -3.07 10.81
N MET A 211 23.13 -3.27 10.65
CA MET A 211 22.34 -4.13 11.53
C MET A 211 22.72 -5.60 11.34
N ASP A 212 23.58 -6.11 12.21
CA ASP A 212 23.99 -7.53 12.22
C ASP A 212 24.00 -8.10 13.64
N LEU A 213 23.93 -9.44 13.75
CA LEU A 213 23.98 -10.12 15.04
C LEU A 213 25.41 -10.09 15.60
N ALA A 214 25.56 -9.47 16.78
CA ALA A 214 26.79 -9.53 17.55
C ALA A 214 26.93 -10.93 18.17
N LEU A 215 27.61 -11.84 17.47
CA LEU A 215 27.92 -13.17 17.99
C LEU A 215 29.09 -13.10 19.00
N PRO A 216 29.12 -13.96 20.03
CA PRO A 216 30.24 -14.03 20.95
C PRO A 216 31.54 -14.41 20.22
N ARG A 217 32.64 -13.71 20.52
CA ARG A 217 33.94 -13.93 19.88
C ARG A 217 34.43 -15.38 19.99
N ASP A 218 34.17 -16.01 21.13
CA ASP A 218 34.57 -17.40 21.38
C ASP A 218 33.87 -18.36 20.41
N PHE A 219 32.61 -18.09 20.08
CA PHE A 219 31.86 -18.86 19.10
C PHE A 219 32.46 -18.69 17.70
N GLU A 220 32.78 -17.47 17.29
CA GLU A 220 33.37 -17.20 15.97
C GLU A 220 34.70 -17.96 15.76
N LEU A 221 35.55 -18.01 16.79
CA LEU A 221 36.83 -18.71 16.72
C LEU A 221 36.72 -20.24 16.61
N LEU A 222 35.63 -20.80 17.15
CA LEU A 222 35.34 -22.23 17.21
C LEU A 222 34.48 -22.72 16.04
N ALA A 223 33.63 -21.85 15.48
CA ALA A 223 32.65 -22.16 14.45
C ALA A 223 33.26 -22.90 13.27
N ASP A 224 34.34 -22.37 12.70
CA ASP A 224 34.91 -22.93 11.47
C ASP A 224 35.80 -24.17 11.72
N ARG A 225 36.38 -24.28 12.91
CA ARG A 225 37.44 -25.27 13.20
C ARG A 225 36.94 -26.51 13.93
N TYR A 226 35.99 -26.34 14.85
CA TYR A 226 35.68 -27.38 15.84
C TYR A 226 34.19 -27.73 15.93
N LEU A 227 33.29 -26.82 15.51
CA LEU A 227 31.85 -27.06 15.58
C LEU A 227 31.37 -27.79 14.31
N LYS A 228 31.42 -29.12 14.35
CA LYS A 228 30.82 -30.02 13.34
C LYS A 228 29.48 -30.58 13.84
N ASP A 229 28.77 -31.29 12.95
CA ASP A 229 27.57 -32.08 13.25
C ASP A 229 26.31 -31.31 13.68
N GLY A 230 26.04 -30.14 13.09
CA GLY A 230 24.81 -29.40 13.38
C GLY A 230 24.86 -28.55 14.66
N LEU A 231 25.95 -28.64 15.43
CA LEU A 231 26.10 -27.94 16.71
C LEU A 231 26.20 -26.42 16.52
N ARG A 232 26.81 -25.98 15.41
CA ARG A 232 26.91 -24.58 15.00
C ARG A 232 25.51 -23.99 14.83
N GLU A 233 24.67 -24.67 14.05
CA GLU A 233 23.29 -24.28 13.74
C GLU A 233 22.43 -24.26 15.00
N ALA A 234 22.54 -25.30 15.85
CA ALA A 234 21.82 -25.35 17.12
C ALA A 234 22.22 -24.23 18.09
N TYR A 235 23.51 -23.86 18.14
CA TYR A 235 23.98 -22.73 18.93
C TYR A 235 23.41 -21.41 18.40
N LEU A 236 23.51 -21.15 17.09
CA LEU A 236 22.96 -19.97 16.44
C LEU A 236 21.46 -19.84 16.71
N GLN A 237 20.73 -20.93 16.54
CA GLN A 237 19.30 -21.00 16.83
C GLN A 237 18.98 -20.60 18.27
N LYS A 238 19.70 -21.17 19.25
CA LYS A 238 19.47 -20.87 20.67
C LYS A 238 19.86 -19.43 21.03
N TYR A 239 20.99 -18.96 20.51
CA TYR A 239 21.48 -17.60 20.75
C TYR A 239 20.52 -16.56 20.17
N ALA A 240 20.21 -16.65 18.88
CA ALA A 240 19.34 -15.70 18.21
C ALA A 240 17.92 -15.73 18.77
N ALA A 241 17.35 -16.90 19.09
CA ALA A 241 16.04 -16.97 19.76
C ALA A 241 16.07 -16.30 21.15
N GLY A 242 17.18 -16.43 21.89
CA GLY A 242 17.40 -15.75 23.17
C GLY A 242 17.42 -14.23 23.03
N VAL A 243 18.19 -13.72 22.05
CA VAL A 243 18.29 -12.29 21.73
C VAL A 243 16.92 -11.73 21.31
N LEU A 244 16.24 -12.38 20.35
CA LEU A 244 14.94 -11.93 19.87
C LEU A 244 13.89 -11.92 20.99
N ARG A 245 13.89 -12.93 21.86
CA ARG A 245 12.98 -12.99 23.00
C ARG A 245 13.26 -11.88 24.01
N ALA A 246 14.53 -11.60 24.31
CA ALA A 246 14.91 -10.53 25.23
C ALA A 246 14.47 -9.15 24.72
N LEU A 247 14.48 -8.94 23.40
CA LEU A 247 14.11 -7.70 22.75
C LEU A 247 12.61 -7.57 22.45
N GLY A 248 11.78 -8.57 22.76
CA GLY A 248 10.37 -8.58 22.37
C GLY A 248 10.15 -8.65 20.85
N LEU A 249 11.11 -9.22 20.12
CA LEU A 249 11.12 -9.48 18.68
C LEU A 249 10.90 -10.96 18.35
N GLY A 250 10.68 -11.80 19.37
CA GLY A 250 10.35 -13.20 19.19
C GLY A 250 8.85 -13.42 18.98
N ARG A 251 8.49 -14.67 18.69
CA ARG A 251 7.16 -15.17 18.34
C ARG A 251 6.06 -14.80 19.33
N ALA A 252 6.41 -14.59 20.60
CA ALA A 252 5.47 -14.14 21.63
C ALA A 252 4.81 -12.80 21.26
N ASP A 253 5.56 -11.90 20.61
CA ASP A 253 5.11 -10.59 20.14
C ASP A 253 4.77 -10.58 18.64
N GLY A 254 4.60 -11.78 18.04
CA GLY A 254 4.46 -11.99 16.61
C GLY A 254 5.79 -12.33 15.94
N ARG A 255 5.80 -12.44 14.61
CA ARG A 255 7.05 -12.65 13.86
C ARG A 255 7.74 -11.32 13.59
N THR A 256 9.06 -11.33 13.40
CA THR A 256 9.81 -10.12 13.04
C THR A 256 10.36 -10.21 11.62
N LEU A 257 10.21 -9.12 10.85
CA LEU A 257 10.87 -8.95 9.56
C LEU A 257 12.08 -8.04 9.76
N PHE A 258 13.28 -8.53 9.42
CA PHE A 258 14.49 -7.73 9.32
C PHE A 258 14.71 -7.32 7.87
N VAL A 259 14.93 -6.04 7.61
CA VAL A 259 15.27 -5.52 6.28
C VAL A 259 16.62 -4.83 6.32
N THR A 260 17.56 -5.32 5.52
CA THR A 260 18.93 -4.78 5.41
C THR A 260 19.21 -4.29 3.99
N ALA A 261 20.15 -3.36 3.84
CA ALA A 261 20.57 -2.86 2.53
C ALA A 261 21.30 -3.97 1.77
N ASP A 262 22.31 -4.55 2.43
CA ASP A 262 23.09 -5.69 1.95
C ASP A 262 22.73 -6.96 2.72
N ARG A 263 23.05 -8.13 2.15
CA ARG A 263 22.97 -9.40 2.86
C ARG A 263 24.01 -9.44 4.00
N ARG A 264 23.55 -9.59 5.23
CA ARG A 264 24.38 -9.72 6.44
C ARG A 264 24.50 -11.20 6.82
N ASP A 265 25.66 -11.81 6.64
CA ASP A 265 25.80 -13.27 6.77
C ASP A 265 25.35 -13.81 8.14
N ARG A 266 25.75 -13.17 9.24
CA ARG A 266 25.45 -13.67 10.60
C ARG A 266 23.95 -13.59 10.89
N LEU A 267 23.31 -12.48 10.56
CA LEU A 267 21.87 -12.31 10.67
C LEU A 267 21.11 -13.32 9.80
N TYR A 268 21.44 -13.44 8.52
CA TYR A 268 20.71 -14.32 7.60
C TYR A 268 20.85 -15.79 7.98
N GLU A 269 22.07 -16.24 8.29
CA GLU A 269 22.31 -17.62 8.74
C GLU A 269 21.54 -17.94 10.03
N ALA A 270 21.52 -17.02 11.00
CA ALA A 270 20.77 -17.21 12.23
C ALA A 270 19.26 -17.25 11.98
N MET A 271 18.75 -16.38 11.10
CA MET A 271 17.33 -16.32 10.77
C MET A 271 16.86 -17.51 9.93
N GLU A 272 17.73 -18.11 9.11
CA GLU A 272 17.44 -19.34 8.37
C GLU A 272 17.17 -20.52 9.32
N GLN A 273 17.84 -20.55 10.48
CA GLN A 273 17.57 -21.54 11.53
C GLN A 273 16.30 -21.22 12.36
N LEU A 274 15.73 -20.02 12.21
CA LEU A 274 14.60 -19.50 13.00
C LEU A 274 13.40 -19.04 12.13
N PRO A 275 12.88 -19.86 11.21
CA PRO A 275 11.80 -19.47 10.31
C PRO A 275 10.47 -19.15 11.03
N TRP A 276 10.35 -19.60 12.28
CA TRP A 276 9.18 -19.41 13.13
C TRP A 276 9.26 -18.14 14.00
N GLU A 277 10.45 -17.58 14.26
CA GLU A 277 10.63 -16.29 14.95
C GLU A 277 10.51 -15.12 13.97
N GLY A 278 11.02 -15.26 12.76
CA GLY A 278 11.04 -14.15 11.80
C GLY A 278 11.70 -14.50 10.47
N ARG A 279 11.97 -13.46 9.67
CA ARG A 279 12.71 -13.56 8.41
C ARG A 279 13.62 -12.35 8.24
N ALA A 280 14.72 -12.52 7.51
CA ALA A 280 15.56 -11.42 7.03
C ALA A 280 15.46 -11.34 5.51
N LEU A 281 15.20 -10.15 4.97
CA LEU A 281 15.10 -9.86 3.54
C LEU A 281 16.00 -8.68 3.18
N ALA A 282 16.56 -8.70 1.97
CA ALA A 282 17.27 -7.56 1.42
C ALA A 282 16.25 -6.56 0.85
N LEU A 283 16.64 -5.29 0.70
CA LEU A 283 15.75 -4.24 0.17
C LEU A 283 15.03 -4.64 -1.13
N ASP A 284 15.75 -5.28 -2.06
CA ASP A 284 15.23 -5.67 -3.38
C ASP A 284 14.17 -6.78 -3.32
N ASP A 285 14.15 -7.57 -2.25
CA ASP A 285 13.28 -8.73 -2.07
C ASP A 285 12.05 -8.44 -1.19
N VAL A 286 11.87 -7.20 -0.72
CA VAL A 286 10.73 -6.83 0.13
C VAL A 286 9.53 -6.46 -0.71
N ASP A 287 8.36 -7.00 -0.37
CA ASP A 287 7.05 -6.62 -0.92
C ASP A 287 6.17 -5.87 0.10
N VAL A 288 5.07 -5.22 -0.36
CA VAL A 288 4.06 -4.62 0.53
C VAL A 288 3.43 -5.68 1.43
N LYS A 289 3.23 -6.88 0.90
CA LYS A 289 2.75 -8.03 1.67
C LYS A 289 3.67 -8.36 2.84
N ASP A 290 4.99 -8.35 2.66
CA ASP A 290 5.95 -8.71 3.71
C ASP A 290 5.91 -7.69 4.85
N LEU A 291 5.81 -6.40 4.51
CA LEU A 291 5.62 -5.33 5.49
C LEU A 291 4.34 -5.52 6.32
N LEU A 292 3.34 -6.24 5.82
CA LEU A 292 2.04 -6.46 6.48
C LEU A 292 1.89 -7.84 7.12
N GLU A 293 2.78 -8.80 6.84
CA GLU A 293 2.66 -10.19 7.32
C GLU A 293 3.13 -10.36 8.77
N THR A 294 4.22 -9.71 9.15
CA THR A 294 4.87 -9.89 10.46
C THR A 294 4.22 -9.05 11.56
N GLY A 295 4.59 -9.29 12.82
CA GLY A 295 4.19 -8.44 13.95
C GLY A 295 4.94 -7.12 13.95
N ARG A 296 6.27 -7.19 13.84
CA ARG A 296 7.18 -6.04 13.82
C ARG A 296 8.06 -6.05 12.56
N VAL A 297 8.45 -4.87 12.13
CA VAL A 297 9.40 -4.65 11.03
C VAL A 297 10.57 -3.86 11.57
N VAL A 298 11.76 -4.43 11.49
CA VAL A 298 13.04 -3.82 11.88
C VAL A 298 13.83 -3.58 10.61
N MET A 299 14.22 -2.33 10.35
CA MET A 299 14.97 -1.99 9.14
C MET A 299 16.11 -1.02 9.43
N GLU A 300 17.17 -1.08 8.63
CA GLU A 300 18.24 -0.08 8.66
C GLU A 300 17.70 1.30 8.24
N ARG A 301 18.33 2.36 8.74
CA ARG A 301 18.00 3.75 8.42
C ARG A 301 18.17 4.06 6.94
N SER A 302 19.27 3.60 6.33
CA SER A 302 19.54 3.73 4.89
C SER A 302 18.47 3.04 4.04
N VAL A 303 18.07 1.81 4.40
CA VAL A 303 17.00 1.05 3.76
C VAL A 303 15.68 1.82 3.76
N LEU A 304 15.28 2.39 4.89
CA LEU A 304 14.05 3.17 4.97
C LEU A 304 14.08 4.38 4.02
N LYS A 305 15.21 5.10 4.01
CA LYS A 305 15.42 6.24 3.12
C LYS A 305 15.32 5.84 1.65
N GLU A 306 16.03 4.78 1.26
CA GLU A 306 16.02 4.29 -0.11
C GLU A 306 14.64 3.77 -0.52
N MET A 307 13.97 2.99 0.34
CA MET A 307 12.63 2.47 0.10
C MET A 307 11.61 3.61 -0.15
N ILE A 308 11.69 4.69 0.62
CA ILE A 308 10.83 5.86 0.44
C ILE A 308 11.18 6.62 -0.85
N GLU A 309 12.47 6.76 -1.17
CA GLU A 309 12.94 7.42 -2.39
C GLU A 309 12.54 6.66 -3.66
N GLN A 310 12.52 5.33 -3.63
CA GLN A 310 12.03 4.48 -4.72
C GLN A 310 10.51 4.61 -4.92
N HIS A 311 9.75 4.81 -3.83
CA HIS A 311 8.27 4.80 -3.79
C HIS A 311 7.63 6.18 -3.57
N GLN A 312 8.20 7.24 -4.17
CA GLN A 312 7.68 8.61 -4.08
C GLN A 312 7.06 9.17 -5.39
N SER A 313 6.72 8.32 -6.37
CA SER A 313 6.28 8.79 -7.69
C SER A 313 4.94 9.55 -7.72
N ASP A 314 4.14 9.46 -6.65
CA ASP A 314 2.92 10.26 -6.49
C ASP A 314 3.20 11.66 -5.91
N LEU A 315 4.28 11.83 -5.15
CA LEU A 315 4.72 13.10 -4.58
C LEU A 315 5.59 13.89 -5.57
N VAL A 316 6.63 13.22 -6.09
CA VAL A 316 7.62 13.82 -6.99
C VAL A 316 7.28 13.46 -8.42
N SER A 317 6.73 14.41 -9.16
CA SER A 317 6.48 14.22 -10.58
C SER A 317 7.70 14.66 -11.39
N ARG A 318 8.28 13.74 -12.16
CA ARG A 318 9.30 14.07 -13.19
C ARG A 318 8.76 14.89 -14.35
N VAL A 319 7.44 15.07 -14.43
CA VAL A 319 6.79 15.91 -15.44
C VAL A 319 6.92 17.37 -15.02
N ALA A 320 7.69 18.15 -15.77
CA ALA A 320 7.74 19.60 -15.63
C ALA A 320 6.49 20.21 -16.28
N VAL A 321 5.72 20.98 -15.52
CA VAL A 321 4.59 21.75 -16.05
C VAL A 321 5.04 23.21 -16.07
N GLY A 322 5.22 23.78 -17.27
CA GLY A 322 5.71 25.16 -17.43
C GLY A 322 7.17 25.37 -17.04
N GLY A 323 8.05 24.37 -17.21
CA GLY A 323 9.48 24.47 -16.92
C GLY A 323 9.87 24.22 -15.45
N PHE A 324 8.91 24.15 -14.54
CA PHE A 324 9.14 23.80 -13.14
C PHE A 324 8.72 22.35 -12.86
N ALA A 325 9.65 21.53 -12.36
CA ALA A 325 9.33 20.24 -11.78
C ALA A 325 8.83 20.44 -10.35
N ARG A 326 7.82 19.67 -9.91
CA ARG A 326 7.46 19.63 -8.48
C ARG A 326 8.60 18.93 -7.73
N GLY A 327 9.43 19.72 -7.05
CA GLY A 327 10.46 19.21 -6.15
C GLY A 327 9.83 18.40 -5.02
N GLY A 328 10.44 17.25 -4.70
CA GLY A 328 10.05 16.45 -3.54
C GLY A 328 10.36 17.15 -2.23
N ARG A 329 9.68 16.74 -1.15
CA ARG A 329 10.10 17.12 0.20
C ARG A 329 11.40 16.37 0.53
N PRO A 330 12.35 16.99 1.25
CA PRO A 330 13.58 16.32 1.64
C PRO A 330 13.29 15.09 2.50
N THR A 331 14.06 14.03 2.27
CA THR A 331 13.94 12.75 2.95
C THR A 331 14.87 12.72 4.17
N GLY A 332 14.31 12.96 5.37
CA GLY A 332 14.96 12.65 6.65
C GLY A 332 16.16 13.52 7.08
N ASP A 333 16.19 14.83 6.79
CA ASP A 333 17.42 15.62 6.92
C ASP A 333 17.58 16.50 8.19
N GLU A 334 16.73 16.34 9.21
CA GLU A 334 16.98 16.99 10.52
C GLU A 334 17.15 15.92 11.60
N SER A 335 18.39 15.45 11.77
CA SER A 335 18.78 14.71 12.96
C SER A 335 19.08 15.70 14.08
N LEU A 336 18.35 15.59 15.18
CA LEU A 336 18.76 16.22 16.43
C LEU A 336 19.80 15.31 17.05
N ALA A 337 21.08 15.55 16.74
CA ALA A 337 22.18 14.93 17.45
C ALA A 337 22.16 15.46 18.90
N SER A 338 22.01 14.56 19.86
CA SER A 338 22.10 14.84 21.30
C SER A 338 23.53 15.01 21.77
#